data_AF-A0A2D7VW05-F1
#
_entry.id   AF-A0A2D7VW05-F1
#
_cell.length_a   1.000
_cell.length_b   1.000
_cell.length_c   1.000
_cell.angle_alpha   90.00
_cell.angle_beta   90.00
_cell.angle_gamma   90.00
#
_symmetry.space_group_name_H-M   'P 1'
#
loop_
_entity.id
_entity.type
_entity.pdbx_description
1 polymer ?
#
loop_
_entity_poly.entity_id
_entity_poly.type
_entity_poly.pdbx_seq_one_letter_code
_entity_poly.pdbx_strand_id
1 'polypeptide(L)' 'MFKRVISHQGFWKSVVVLSLAYAIIMYVIQWGLAGRWSEFFSAKAVVLLIFIFGSFLVGFLVTYGKFWRKLKEQDYKK' A
#
# COMPACT_ATOMS: atom_id res chain seq x y z
N MET A 1 -18.82 5.20 8.47
CA MET A 1 -18.04 4.28 7.61
C MET A 1 -16.53 4.46 7.76
N PHE A 2 -15.94 5.60 7.35
CA PHE A 2 -14.48 5.81 7.38
C PHE A 2 -13.84 5.58 8.76
N LYS A 3 -14.36 6.22 9.82
CA LYS A 3 -13.91 6.02 11.21
C LYS A 3 -13.94 4.54 11.66
N ARG A 4 -14.91 3.76 11.17
CA ARG A 4 -15.07 2.33 11.50
C ARG A 4 -14.00 1.46 10.83
N VAL A 5 -13.61 1.82 9.61
CA VAL A 5 -12.53 1.14 8.86
C VAL A 5 -11.18 1.41 9.52
N ILE A 6 -10.84 2.67 9.79
CA ILE A 6 -9.52 3.04 10.35
C ILE A 6 -9.35 2.67 11.83
N SER A 7 -10.46 2.47 12.56
CA SER A 7 -10.46 2.03 13.96
C SER A 7 -10.30 0.50 14.09
N HIS A 8 -10.46 -0.25 12.99
CA HIS A 8 -10.31 -1.69 13.04
C HIS A 8 -8.84 -2.07 13.26
N GLN A 9 -8.56 -2.84 14.31
CA GLN A 9 -7.17 -3.16 14.72
C GLN A 9 -6.33 -3.86 13.63
N GLY A 10 -6.98 -4.62 12.73
CA GLY A 10 -6.34 -5.29 11.59
C GLY A 10 -6.17 -4.41 10.34
N PHE A 11 -6.75 -3.21 10.30
CA PHE A 11 -6.67 -2.31 9.14
C PHE A 11 -5.22 -1.85 8.94
N TRP A 12 -4.61 -1.23 9.95
CA TRP A 12 -3.24 -0.70 9.85
C TRP A 12 -2.20 -1.79 9.59
N LYS A 13 -2.34 -2.98 10.18
CA LYS A 13 -1.50 -4.14 9.85
C LYS A 13 -1.62 -4.52 8.38
N SER A 14 -2.84 -4.55 7.85
CA SER A 14 -3.07 -4.86 6.43
C SER A 14 -2.49 -3.78 5.52
N VAL A 15 -2.63 -2.48 5.87
CA VAL A 15 -2.04 -1.36 5.12
C VAL A 15 -0.53 -1.52 5.02
N VAL A 16 0.15 -1.76 6.15
CA VAL A 16 1.61 -1.92 6.18
C VAL A 16 2.05 -3.11 5.32
N VAL A 17 1.39 -4.27 5.47
CA VAL A 17 1.72 -5.47 4.69
C VAL A 17 1.52 -5.26 3.19
N LEU A 18 0.40 -4.65 2.78
CA LEU A 18 0.13 -4.39 1.37
C LEU A 18 1.08 -3.35 0.78
N SER A 19 1.40 -2.30 1.54
CA SER A 19 2.33 -1.25 1.10
C SER A 19 3.72 -1.82 0.90
N LEU A 20 4.17 -2.67 1.82
CA LEU A 20 5.48 -3.33 1.74
C LEU A 20 5.53 -4.31 0.56
N ALA A 21 4.49 -5.13 0.38
CA ALA A 21 4.40 -6.05 -0.76
C ALA A 21 4.43 -5.28 -2.09
N TYR A 22 3.69 -4.17 -2.20
CA TYR A 22 3.68 -3.33 -3.39
C TYR A 22 5.03 -2.67 -3.65
N ALA A 23 5.70 -2.17 -2.61
CA ALA A 23 7.04 -1.61 -2.73
C ALA A 23 8.04 -2.66 -3.25
N ILE A 24 8.00 -3.88 -2.73
CA ILE A 24 8.86 -4.98 -3.21
C ILE A 24 8.58 -5.29 -4.69
N ILE A 25 7.31 -5.41 -5.07
CA ILE A 25 6.92 -5.68 -6.47
C ILE A 25 7.43 -4.57 -7.39
N MET A 26 7.23 -3.30 -7.03
CA MET A 26 7.70 -2.18 -7.84
C MET A 26 9.21 -2.12 -7.93
N TYR A 27 9.93 -2.45 -6.85
CA TYR A 27 11.38 -2.56 -6.87
C TYR A 27 11.87 -3.63 -7.84
N VAL A 28 11.22 -4.81 -7.87
CA VAL A 28 11.52 -5.88 -8.81
C VAL A 28 11.19 -5.48 -10.26
N ILE A 29 10.05 -4.82 -10.50
CA ILE A 29 9.68 -4.31 -11.82
C ILE A 29 10.72 -3.32 -12.33
N GLN A 30 11.12 -2.37 -11.48
CA GLN A 30 12.13 -1.38 -11.85
C GLN A 30 13.47 -2.03 -12.15
N TRP A 31 13.85 -3.05 -11.39
CA TRP A 31 15.05 -3.81 -11.69
C TRP A 31 14.97 -4.49 -13.07
N GLY A 32 13.83 -5.11 -13.41
CA GLY A 32 13.62 -5.72 -14.73
C GLY A 32 13.71 -4.74 -15.90
N LEU A 33 13.34 -3.47 -15.69
CA LEU A 33 13.42 -2.42 -16.71
C LEU A 33 14.82 -1.79 -16.82
N ALA A 34 15.47 -1.51 -15.68
CA ALA A 34 16.75 -0.79 -15.63
C ALA A 34 17.97 -1.72 -15.67
N GLY A 35 17.81 -3.01 -15.36
CA GLY A 35 18.88 -4.00 -15.31
C GLY A 35 19.88 -3.82 -14.16
N ARG A 36 19.67 -2.85 -13.26
CA ARG A 36 20.59 -2.51 -12.15
C ARG A 36 19.84 -2.27 -10.84
N TRP A 37 20.34 -2.85 -9.75
CA TRP A 37 19.74 -2.74 -8.41
C TRP A 37 20.14 -1.45 -7.67
N SER A 38 21.29 -0.85 -8.00
CA SER A 38 21.92 0.22 -7.22
C SER A 38 21.40 1.63 -7.53
N GLU A 39 20.87 1.86 -8.73
CA GLU A 39 20.42 3.20 -9.14
C GLU A 39 19.19 3.69 -8.37
N PHE A 40 18.44 2.76 -7.80
CA PHE A 40 17.25 3.09 -7.03
C PHE A 40 17.59 3.81 -5.73
N PHE A 41 18.64 3.36 -5.03
CA PHE A 41 19.09 3.97 -3.77
C PHE A 41 19.97 5.20 -3.99
N SER A 42 20.54 5.38 -5.19
CA SER A 42 21.21 6.62 -5.58
C SER A 42 20.25 7.69 -6.13
N ALA A 43 18.94 7.40 -6.20
CA ALA A 43 17.96 8.35 -6.70
C ALA A 43 17.82 9.56 -5.75
N LYS A 44 17.39 10.70 -6.31
CA LYS A 44 17.12 11.92 -5.53
C LYS A 44 16.14 11.60 -4.39
N ALA A 45 16.32 12.24 -3.23
CA ALA A 45 15.44 12.07 -2.07
C ALA A 45 13.94 12.22 -2.41
N VAL A 46 13.62 13.12 -3.36
CA VAL A 46 12.25 13.32 -3.88
C VAL A 46 11.67 12.04 -4.51
N VAL A 47 12.47 11.29 -5.28
CA VAL A 47 12.05 10.05 -5.95
C VAL A 47 11.77 8.95 -4.92
N LEU A 48 12.66 8.80 -3.93
CA LEU A 48 12.46 7.85 -2.82
C LEU A 48 11.20 8.20 -2.01
N LEU A 49 10.97 9.50 -1.78
CA LEU A 49 9.80 9.97 -1.04
C LEU A 49 8.51 9.70 -1.82
N ILE A 50 8.47 9.96 -3.13
CA ILE A 50 7.34 9.61 -4.01
C ILE A 50 7.10 8.11 -4.00
N PHE A 51 8.15 7.29 -4.02
CA PHE A 51 8.02 5.83 -3.99
C PHE A 51 7.41 5.34 -2.67
N ILE A 52 7.91 5.82 -1.53
CA ILE A 52 7.39 5.47 -0.20
C ILE A 52 5.94 5.95 -0.05
N PHE A 53 5.65 7.20 -0.40
CA PHE A 53 4.28 7.72 -0.33
C PHE A 53 3.34 7.03 -1.30
N GLY A 54 3.78 6.74 -2.53
CA GLY A 54 2.99 6.05 -3.55
C GLY A 54 2.65 4.63 -3.14
N SER A 55 3.63 3.87 -2.66
CA SER A 55 3.40 2.51 -2.14
C SER A 55 2.48 2.50 -0.93
N PHE A 56 2.62 3.48 -0.02
CA PHE A 56 1.70 3.65 1.10
C PHE A 56 0.27 4.01 0.66
N LEU A 57 0.12 4.96 -0.27
CA LEU A 57 -1.18 5.37 -0.81
C LEU A 57 -1.92 4.22 -1.46
N VAL A 58 -1.23 3.43 -2.29
CA VAL A 58 -1.82 2.25 -2.93
C VAL A 58 -2.20 1.22 -1.87
N GLY A 59 -1.31 0.91 -0.94
CA GLY A 59 -1.62 -0.04 0.15
C GLY A 59 -2.78 0.40 1.03
N PHE A 60 -2.89 1.71 1.31
CA PHE A 60 -3.99 2.31 2.05
C PHE A 60 -5.31 2.21 1.29
N LEU A 61 -5.36 2.64 0.02
CA LEU A 61 -6.58 2.64 -0.79
C LEU A 61 -7.13 1.23 -1.01
N VAL A 62 -6.27 0.27 -1.34
CA VAL A 62 -6.67 -1.13 -1.55
C VAL A 62 -7.18 -1.74 -0.25
N THR A 63 -6.49 -1.52 0.87
CA THR A 63 -6.93 -2.02 2.18
C THR A 63 -8.25 -1.36 2.61
N TYR A 64 -8.38 -0.06 2.38
CA TYR A 64 -9.60 0.69 2.67
C TYR A 64 -10.79 0.13 1.89
N GLY A 65 -10.66 -0.05 0.58
CA GLY A 65 -11.72 -0.65 -0.24
C GLY A 65 -12.12 -2.05 0.24
N LYS A 66 -11.12 -2.89 0.59
CA LYS A 66 -11.35 -4.25 1.10
C LYS A 66 -12.14 -4.25 2.42
N PHE A 67 -11.74 -3.42 3.38
CA PHE A 67 -12.42 -3.33 4.68
C PHE A 67 -13.78 -2.65 4.57
N TRP A 68 -13.90 -1.63 3.72
CA TRP A 68 -15.16 -0.95 3.46
C TRP A 68 -16.21 -1.91 2.88
N ARG A 69 -15.83 -2.73 1.89
CA ARG A 69 -16.71 -3.75 1.33
C ARG A 69 -17.15 -4.77 2.37
N LYS A 70 -16.20 -5.31 3.16
CA LYS A 70 -16.51 -6.27 4.23
C LYS A 70 -17.48 -5.72 5.27
N LEU A 71 -17.26 -4.49 5.74
CA LEU A 71 -18.14 -3.87 6.73
C LEU A 71 -19.53 -3.59 6.14
N LYS A 72 -19.61 -3.17 4.88
CA LYS A 72 -20.88 -2.97 4.18
C LYS A 72 -21.66 -4.29 4.01
N GLU A 73 -20.98 -5.39 3.70
CA GLU A 73 -21.60 -6.72 3.62
C GLU A 73 -22.12 -7.21 4.99
N GLN A 74 -21.43 -6.86 6.08
CA GLN A 74 -21.88 -7.18 7.44
C GLN A 74 -23.10 -6.35 7.87
N ASP A 75 -23.13 -5.05 7.53
CA ASP A 75 -24.27 -4.19 7.81
C ASP A 75 -25.50 -4.59 6.95
N TYR A 76 -25.33 -5.17 5.76
CA TYR A 76 -26.44 -5.62 4.90
C TYR A 76 -27.02 -7.00 5.29
N LYS A 77 -26.25 -7.81 6.03
CA LYS A 77 -26.71 -9.11 6.56
C LYS A 77 -27.44 -9.01 7.91
N LYS A 78 -27.47 -7.82 8.50
CA LYS A 78 -28.17 -7.52 9.76
C LYS A 78 -29.53 -6.91 9.47
#